data_AF-A0A484XGP7-F1
#
_entry.id   AF-A0A484XGP7-F1
#
_cell.length_a   1.000
_cell.length_b   1.000
_cell.length_c   1.000
_cell.angle_alpha   90.00
_cell.angle_beta   90.00
_cell.angle_gamma   90.00
#
_symmetry.space_group_name_H-M   'P 1'
#
loop_
_entity.id
_entity.type
_entity.pdbx_description
1 polymer ?
#
loop_
_entity_poly.entity_id
_entity_poly.type
_entity_poly.pdbx_seq_one_letter_code
_entity_poly.pdbx_strand_id
1 'polypeptide(L)' 'MLENVMLTDSVETHKARLRQSGFEHSELWFQCFNFGSLVALKAEEVA' A
#
# COMPACT_ATOMS: atom_id res chain seq x y z
N MET A 1 -18.05 21.97 -0.84
CA MET A 1 -17.23 21.43 0.26
C MET A 1 -16.68 20.08 -0.20
N LEU A 2 -15.46 19.68 0.19
CA LEU A 2 -14.93 18.36 -0.16
C LEU A 2 -15.49 17.33 0.82
N GLU A 3 -16.25 16.37 0.29
CA GLU A 3 -16.77 15.23 1.04
C GLU A 3 -15.82 14.03 0.84
N ASN A 4 -15.85 13.07 1.77
CA ASN A 4 -15.11 11.80 1.68
C ASN A 4 -13.57 11.94 1.63
N VAL A 5 -13.03 12.91 2.37
CA VAL A 5 -11.58 13.14 2.49
C VAL A 5 -11.00 12.51 3.76
N MET A 6 -9.71 12.18 3.75
CA MET A 6 -8.97 11.57 4.88
C MET A 6 -9.55 10.24 5.39
N LEU A 7 -10.27 9.51 4.52
CA LEU A 7 -10.69 8.16 4.84
C LEU A 7 -9.47 7.26 4.99
N THR A 8 -9.47 6.46 6.03
CA THR A 8 -8.41 5.48 6.30
C THR A 8 -8.83 4.14 5.72
N ASP A 9 -7.83 3.39 5.26
CA ASP A 9 -8.02 2.02 4.80
C ASP A 9 -7.18 1.07 5.65
N SER A 10 -7.57 -0.20 5.68
CA SER A 10 -6.75 -1.23 6.32
C SER A 10 -5.49 -1.54 5.50
N VAL A 11 -4.52 -2.18 6.13
CA VAL A 11 -3.28 -2.62 5.47
C VAL A 11 -3.58 -3.58 4.31
N GLU A 12 -4.58 -4.46 4.47
CA GLU A 12 -5.00 -5.42 3.44
C GLU A 12 -5.56 -4.71 2.21
N THR A 13 -6.37 -3.67 2.41
CA THR A 13 -6.90 -2.84 1.33
C THR A 13 -5.76 -2.14 0.57
N HIS A 14 -4.77 -1.61 1.29
CA HIS A 14 -3.60 -1.02 0.66
C HIS A 14 -2.77 -2.05 -0.13
N LYS A 15 -2.51 -3.25 0.44
CA LYS A 15 -1.80 -4.34 -0.25
C LYS A 15 -2.54 -4.79 -1.52
N ALA A 16 -3.87 -4.91 -1.46
CA ALA A 16 -4.69 -5.27 -2.62
C ALA A 16 -4.57 -4.23 -3.75
N ARG A 17 -4.59 -2.94 -3.41
CA ARG A 17 -4.41 -1.85 -4.40
C ARG A 17 -3.01 -1.83 -5.00
N LEU A 18 -1.97 -2.06 -4.19
CA LEU A 18 -0.59 -2.16 -4.67
C LEU A 18 -0.44 -3.32 -5.65
N ARG A 19 -0.99 -4.49 -5.32
CA ARG A 19 -1.03 -5.66 -6.22
C ARG A 19 -1.78 -5.35 -7.52
N GLN A 20 -2.96 -4.72 -7.44
CA GLN A 20 -3.74 -4.32 -8.62
C GLN A 20 -2.97 -3.33 -9.50
N SER A 21 -2.09 -2.51 -8.90
CA SER A 21 -1.26 -1.53 -9.61
C SER A 21 0.02 -2.12 -10.21
N GLY A 22 0.24 -3.43 -10.09
CA GLY A 22 1.39 -4.14 -10.68
C GLY A 22 2.61 -4.26 -9.78
N PHE A 23 2.52 -3.94 -8.49
CA PHE A 23 3.58 -4.27 -7.53
C PHE A 23 3.47 -5.74 -7.13
N GLU A 24 4.48 -6.53 -7.50
CA GLU A 24 4.54 -7.96 -7.19
C GLU A 24 4.81 -8.21 -5.70
N HIS A 25 5.59 -7.32 -5.08
CA HIS A 25 5.92 -7.38 -3.67
C HIS A 25 5.45 -6.10 -2.98
N SER A 26 4.70 -6.24 -1.88
CA SER A 26 4.40 -5.14 -0.98
C SER A 26 4.27 -5.64 0.44
N GLU A 27 4.85 -4.91 1.39
CA GLU A 27 4.85 -5.31 2.80
C GLU A 27 4.80 -4.10 3.73
N LEU A 28 4.32 -4.32 4.96
CA LEU A 28 4.34 -3.31 6.00
C LEU A 28 5.77 -3.21 6.56
N TRP A 29 6.47 -2.12 6.25
CA TRP A 29 7.83 -1.89 6.75
C TRP A 29 7.79 -1.47 8.22
N PHE A 30 6.94 -0.49 8.56
CA PHE A 30 6.91 0.10 9.89
C PHE A 30 5.47 0.32 10.36
N GLN A 31 5.24 0.13 11.66
CA GLN A 31 3.97 0.47 12.30
C GLN A 31 4.19 1.01 13.73
N CYS A 32 3.47 2.08 14.06
CA CYS A 32 3.35 2.64 15.39
C CYS A 32 1.88 2.97 15.65
N PHE A 33 1.23 2.22 16.55
CA PHE A 33 -0.23 2.25 16.75
C PHE A 33 -1.00 2.06 15.42
N ASN A 34 -1.85 3.01 15.04
CA ASN A 34 -2.63 3.00 13.81
C ASN A 34 -1.94 3.72 12.63
N PHE A 35 -0.68 4.15 12.80
CA PHE A 35 0.13 4.71 11.72
C PHE A 35 1.11 3.66 11.22
N GLY A 36 1.27 3.58 9.91
CA GLY A 36 2.20 2.64 9.29
C GLY A 36 2.75 3.13 7.95
N SER A 37 3.79 2.45 7.48
CA SER A 37 4.43 2.68 6.19
C SER A 37 4.57 1.36 5.46
N LEU A 38 4.04 1.29 4.23
CA LEU A 38 4.22 0.16 3.34
C LEU A 38 5.37 0.43 2.36
N VAL A 39 6.14 -0.61 2.06
CA VAL A 39 7.10 -0.64 0.97
C VAL A 39 6.57 -1.52 -0.14
N ALA A 40 6.67 -1.07 -1.39
CA ALA A 40 6.28 -1.84 -2.56
C ALA A 40 7.42 -1.86 -3.57
N LEU A 41 7.76 -3.05 -4.07
CA LEU A 41 8.87 -3.26 -5.00
C LEU A 41 8.29 -3.72 -6.34
N LYS A 42 8.66 -3.01 -7.42
CA LYS A 42 8.42 -3.48 -8.79
C LYS A 42 9.44 -4.58 -9.05
N ALA A 43 9.02 -5.69 -9.66
CA ALA A 43 9.98 -6.70 -10.08
C ALA A 43 10.91 -6.18 -11.16
N GLU A 44 12.13 -6.71 -11.17
CA GLU A 44 13.08 -6.46 -12.23
C GLU A 44 12.57 -7.12 -13.52
N GLU A 45 12.57 -6.36 -14.62
CA GLU A 45 12.33 -6.93 -15.94
C GLU A 45 13.53 -7.79 -16.31
N VAL A 46 13.35 -9.12 -16.33
CA VAL A 46 14.31 -10.02 -16.97
C VAL A 46 14.15 -9.82 -18.48
N ALA A 47 15.10 -9.11 -19.08
CA ALA A 47 15.17 -8.88 -20.53
C ALA A 47 15.45 -10.17 -21.31
#